data_AF-A0A2E3J297-F1
#
_entry.id   AF-A0A2E3J297-F1
#
_cell.length_a   1.000
_cell.length_b   1.000
_cell.length_c   1.000
_cell.angle_alpha   90.00
_cell.angle_beta   90.00
_cell.angle_gamma   90.00
#
_symmetry.space_group_name_H-M   'P 1'
#
loop_
_entity.id
_entity.type
_entity.pdbx_description
1 polymer ?
#
loop_
_entity_poly.entity_id
_entity_poly.type
_entity_poly.pdbx_seq_one_letter_code
_entity_poly.pdbx_strand_id
1 'polypeptide(L)'
;MFFLKWGLMNLGIKDSIRRNLYDIGRSWCERHYDETTHLLGTEVRGASAYAVLLCESGSSEDLRRAERVLGSVVDQQETDEDSPHYGWYKPFADAEVSVDSNWSTFCGSFLVHCGIRFSNLLDEKVVIRVGESVDRACEAIIARNVNPGYTNIAMLSASVLTAGGRWRGSKRYGEEGRRKLRELIENLNLTGAFQEYNSPTYYAVSLSAACWMSMFAEDDEIIDLALRLESRLWHLIAAHYHPATCQLSGPYARAYGSLFQSYAAGVKYYLYRVLGDVFEVGEHEVHGHDTSYAGLAAVQEVNCPGEALERMYNPPGNRTVVGTVLTDGGSVDAQFEGRFEQTTSWLTDRCAIGTVNVKDTWSQRRNLVLFWREQDGSPAALTEGVWENGEPAPPRRGCRFRSVQHEGKVLAFYDFGEFGPEERSAVSVRLVCEVSQPLDLLVDGEMKTGSPISVGEDQNLQIVSGNVRIHLRFRAVDFLGAKPELVVHSDGSGITLQIDVYKGDPRFFTRDELEISYFALLLHVHQADQQGAFPELNEGNLQVSDHDDTIRWTDGEDTLDLIDPDESASPWFTSRINGSPVRARCYFEGNL
;
A
#
# COMPACT_ATOMS: atom_id res chain seq x y z
N MET A 1 -25.20 35.02 -0.61
CA MET A 1 -26.09 34.42 0.42
C MET A 1 -26.29 32.93 0.11
N PHE A 2 -25.21 32.15 0.12
CA PHE A 2 -25.19 30.72 -0.28
C PHE A 2 -24.14 29.92 0.53
N PHE A 3 -23.96 30.25 1.82
CA PHE A 3 -23.04 29.53 2.71
C PHE A 3 -23.75 29.22 4.01
N LEU A 4 -24.28 27.99 4.13
CA LEU A 4 -24.61 27.29 5.38
C LEU A 4 -25.30 25.96 5.02
N LYS A 5 -24.52 24.93 4.70
CA LYS A 5 -25.02 23.55 4.63
C LYS A 5 -24.00 22.47 5.02
N TRP A 6 -22.93 22.84 5.71
CA TRP A 6 -21.76 21.98 5.89
C TRP A 6 -21.31 21.89 7.36
N GLY A 7 -22.23 21.46 8.23
CA GLY A 7 -21.90 21.10 9.62
C GLY A 7 -22.60 19.80 10.01
N LEU A 8 -21.99 19.03 10.92
CA LEU A 8 -22.49 17.75 11.47
C LEU A 8 -23.88 17.83 12.14
N MET A 9 -24.47 19.02 12.25
CA MET A 9 -25.67 19.30 13.04
C MET A 9 -27.02 18.82 12.45
N ASN A 10 -27.08 18.18 11.28
CA ASN A 10 -28.38 17.92 10.62
C ASN A 10 -28.47 16.64 9.78
N LEU A 11 -28.34 15.46 10.39
CA LEU A 11 -27.80 14.36 9.63
C LEU A 11 -28.22 12.96 10.22
N GLY A 12 -28.89 12.12 9.39
CA GLY A 12 -29.51 10.80 9.63
C GLY A 12 -28.60 9.56 9.42
N ILE A 13 -29.08 8.44 8.85
CA ILE A 13 -28.33 7.15 8.80
C ILE A 13 -26.98 7.22 8.05
N LYS A 14 -26.87 8.01 6.97
CA LYS A 14 -25.56 8.27 6.32
C LYS A 14 -24.56 8.97 7.25
N ASP A 15 -25.04 9.48 8.36
CA ASP A 15 -24.29 10.32 9.27
C ASP A 15 -23.92 9.64 10.57
N SER A 16 -24.47 8.47 10.89
CA SER A 16 -23.88 7.60 11.90
C SER A 16 -22.50 7.11 11.44
N ILE A 17 -22.34 6.73 10.17
CA ILE A 17 -21.04 6.32 9.61
C ILE A 17 -20.02 7.47 9.67
N ARG A 18 -20.42 8.68 9.23
CA ARG A 18 -19.56 9.87 9.33
C ARG A 18 -19.19 10.19 10.78
N ARG A 19 -20.17 10.11 11.70
CA ARG A 19 -19.91 10.34 13.12
C ARG A 19 -18.95 9.30 13.69
N ASN A 20 -19.16 8.02 13.41
CA ASN A 20 -18.27 6.94 13.85
C ASN A 20 -16.83 7.16 13.34
N LEU A 21 -16.67 7.47 12.04
CA LEU A 21 -15.37 7.78 11.44
C LEU A 21 -14.70 9.00 12.08
N TYR A 22 -15.47 10.06 12.32
CA TYR A 22 -15.00 11.25 13.01
C TYR A 22 -14.54 10.90 14.43
N ASP A 23 -15.34 10.14 15.18
CA ASP A 23 -15.04 9.73 16.55
C ASP A 23 -13.81 8.81 16.63
N ILE A 24 -13.62 7.90 15.66
CA ILE A 24 -12.41 7.04 15.56
C ILE A 24 -11.17 7.92 15.40
N GLY A 25 -11.15 8.80 14.40
CA GLY A 25 -10.00 9.66 14.13
C GLY A 25 -9.75 10.63 15.27
N ARG A 26 -10.81 11.25 15.79
CA ARG A 26 -10.75 12.20 16.91
C ARG A 26 -10.21 11.55 18.18
N SER A 27 -10.75 10.39 18.54
CA SER A 27 -10.35 9.68 19.76
C SER A 27 -8.88 9.23 19.69
N TRP A 28 -8.41 8.81 18.51
CA TRP A 28 -7.00 8.49 18.33
C TRP A 28 -6.11 9.71 18.55
N CYS A 29 -6.44 10.86 17.95
CA CYS A 29 -5.68 12.09 18.15
C CYS A 29 -5.70 12.55 19.62
N GLU A 30 -6.84 12.54 20.30
CA GLU A 30 -6.95 12.95 21.71
C GLU A 30 -6.11 12.08 22.65
N ARG A 31 -6.03 10.77 22.41
CA ARG A 31 -5.18 9.87 23.20
C ARG A 31 -3.69 10.19 23.08
N HIS A 32 -3.27 10.80 21.97
CA HIS A 32 -1.87 11.11 21.70
C HIS A 32 -1.57 12.60 21.83
N TYR A 33 -2.56 13.45 22.08
CA TYR A 33 -2.38 14.90 22.16
C TYR A 33 -1.62 15.27 23.44
N ASP A 34 -0.55 16.05 23.29
CA ASP A 34 0.29 16.54 24.38
C ASP A 34 -0.02 18.02 24.64
N GLU A 35 -0.47 18.36 25.85
CA GLU A 35 -0.82 19.75 26.22
C GLU A 35 0.40 20.68 26.35
N THR A 36 1.63 20.16 26.36
CA THR A 36 2.86 20.95 26.44
C THR A 36 3.35 21.35 25.06
N THR A 37 3.39 20.40 24.12
CA THR A 37 3.83 20.65 22.74
C THR A 37 2.69 21.16 21.85
N HIS A 38 1.44 20.87 22.23
CA HIS A 38 0.25 20.99 21.39
C HIS A 38 0.33 20.19 20.08
N LEU A 39 1.08 19.09 20.08
CA LEU A 39 1.20 18.13 18.98
C LEU A 39 0.66 16.76 19.40
N LEU A 40 0.76 15.75 18.53
CA LEU A 40 0.47 14.36 18.89
C LEU A 40 1.78 13.70 19.35
N GLY A 41 2.04 13.78 20.65
CA GLY A 41 3.39 13.61 21.21
C GLY A 41 4.30 14.71 20.67
N THR A 42 5.22 14.34 19.78
CA THR A 42 6.05 15.30 19.02
C THR A 42 5.73 15.30 17.52
N GLU A 43 4.81 14.47 17.05
CA GLU A 43 4.55 14.23 15.62
C GLU A 43 3.70 15.33 14.98
N VAL A 44 4.13 15.82 13.82
CA VAL A 44 3.63 17.08 13.20
C VAL A 44 2.51 16.86 12.19
N ARG A 45 2.57 15.80 11.37
CA ARG A 45 1.57 15.53 10.31
C ARG A 45 0.22 15.16 10.92
N GLY A 46 0.20 14.29 11.90
CA GLY A 46 -0.97 13.90 12.66
C GLY A 46 -1.57 15.06 13.44
N ALA A 47 -0.74 15.94 14.02
CA ALA A 47 -1.21 17.18 14.66
C ALA A 47 -1.89 18.12 13.64
N SER A 48 -1.36 18.21 12.42
CA SER A 48 -1.99 18.96 11.33
C SER A 48 -3.37 18.41 10.97
N ALA A 49 -3.52 17.07 10.89
CA ALA A 49 -4.82 16.43 10.68
C ALA A 49 -5.77 16.66 11.88
N TYR A 50 -5.25 16.63 13.11
CA TYR A 50 -6.02 16.88 14.32
C TYR A 50 -6.62 18.30 14.36
N ALA A 51 -5.88 19.31 13.88
CA ALA A 51 -6.39 20.68 13.76
C ALA A 51 -7.64 20.76 12.87
N VAL A 52 -7.70 19.99 11.77
CA VAL A 52 -8.90 19.90 10.92
C VAL A 52 -10.08 19.38 11.74
N LEU A 53 -9.89 18.29 12.49
CA LEU A 53 -10.96 17.70 13.30
C LEU A 53 -11.42 18.65 14.41
N LEU A 54 -10.50 19.34 15.09
CA LEU A 54 -10.84 20.37 16.07
C LEU A 54 -11.72 21.47 15.47
N CYS A 55 -11.36 21.98 14.30
CA CYS A 55 -12.13 23.03 13.64
C CYS A 55 -13.52 22.54 13.18
N GLU A 56 -13.63 21.30 12.70
CA GLU A 56 -14.90 20.70 12.26
C GLU A 56 -15.94 20.56 13.37
N SER A 57 -15.51 20.39 14.63
CA SER A 57 -16.45 20.35 15.76
C SER A 57 -17.19 21.69 15.95
N GLY A 58 -16.52 22.80 15.61
CA GLY A 58 -17.01 24.16 15.78
C GLY A 58 -17.20 24.60 17.23
N SER A 59 -16.83 23.79 18.22
CA SER A 59 -16.96 24.14 19.63
C SER A 59 -15.93 25.22 20.01
N SER A 60 -16.30 26.18 20.88
CA SER A 60 -15.36 27.25 21.24
C SER A 60 -14.11 26.75 21.97
N GLU A 61 -14.19 25.60 22.65
CA GLU A 61 -13.04 24.96 23.27
C GLU A 61 -12.11 24.32 22.24
N ASP A 62 -12.68 23.59 21.28
CA ASP A 62 -11.92 22.97 20.21
C ASP A 62 -11.29 24.01 19.29
N LEU A 63 -11.97 25.10 18.96
CA LEU A 63 -11.39 26.18 18.15
C LEU A 63 -10.18 26.80 18.83
N ARG A 64 -10.24 27.08 20.14
CA ARG A 64 -9.07 27.56 20.89
C ARG A 64 -7.93 26.55 20.92
N ARG A 65 -8.25 25.25 20.96
CA ARG A 65 -7.23 24.19 20.89
C ARG A 65 -6.68 24.07 19.47
N ALA A 66 -7.50 24.22 18.43
CA ALA A 66 -7.09 24.23 17.04
C ALA A 66 -6.07 25.33 16.79
N GLU A 67 -6.32 26.54 17.31
CA GLU A 67 -5.40 27.66 17.21
C GLU A 67 -4.01 27.35 17.81
N ARG A 68 -3.96 26.67 18.97
CA ARG A 68 -2.70 26.24 19.59
C ARG A 68 -1.99 25.18 18.75
N VAL A 69 -2.71 24.16 18.30
CA VAL A 69 -2.18 23.08 17.46
C VAL A 69 -1.64 23.64 16.15
N LEU A 70 -2.40 24.51 15.47
CA LEU A 70 -1.99 25.19 14.24
C LEU A 70 -0.72 26.02 14.46
N GLY A 71 -0.64 26.76 15.58
CA GLY A 71 0.55 27.51 15.96
C GLY A 71 1.77 26.59 16.08
N SER A 72 1.66 25.51 16.86
CA SER A 72 2.76 24.57 17.08
C SER A 72 3.20 23.85 15.81
N VAL A 73 2.27 23.48 14.92
CA VAL A 73 2.59 22.89 13.60
C VAL A 73 3.37 23.87 12.74
N VAL A 74 2.92 25.12 12.65
CA VAL A 74 3.59 26.17 11.86
C VAL A 74 5.00 26.45 12.39
N ASP A 75 5.20 26.37 13.71
CA ASP A 75 6.52 26.56 14.35
C ASP A 75 7.53 25.45 14.01
N GLN A 76 7.08 24.32 13.42
CA GLN A 76 7.98 23.25 12.95
C GLN A 76 8.42 23.41 11.49
N GLN A 77 7.97 24.46 10.81
CA GLN A 77 8.34 24.72 9.41
C GLN A 77 9.66 25.50 9.32
N GLU A 78 10.53 25.11 8.41
CA GLU A 78 11.72 25.89 8.07
C GLU A 78 11.32 27.18 7.35
N THR A 79 11.79 28.31 7.87
CA THR A 79 11.43 29.66 7.39
C THR A 79 12.59 30.44 6.80
N ASP A 80 13.82 29.96 6.95
CA ASP A 80 15.00 30.59 6.35
C ASP A 80 15.01 30.36 4.83
N GLU A 81 14.85 31.43 4.05
CA GLU A 81 14.83 31.40 2.58
C GLU A 81 16.15 30.92 1.97
N ASP A 82 17.26 31.04 2.71
CA ASP A 82 18.58 30.56 2.28
C ASP A 82 18.79 29.07 2.62
N SER A 83 17.88 28.45 3.39
CA SER A 83 17.95 27.04 3.75
C SER A 83 17.55 26.14 2.58
N PRO A 84 18.29 25.03 2.30
CA PRO A 84 17.87 24.04 1.31
C PRO A 84 16.57 23.31 1.70
N HIS A 85 16.10 23.49 2.94
CA HIS A 85 14.88 22.91 3.48
C HIS A 85 13.73 23.92 3.59
N TYR A 86 13.86 25.11 3.01
CA TYR A 86 12.83 26.15 3.09
C TYR A 86 11.42 25.62 2.80
N GLY A 87 10.50 25.89 3.72
CA GLY A 87 9.10 25.47 3.65
C GLY A 87 8.84 24.00 3.99
N TRP A 88 9.86 23.21 4.33
CA TRP A 88 9.71 21.84 4.83
C TRP A 88 9.35 21.86 6.31
N TYR A 89 8.64 20.82 6.78
CA TYR A 89 8.29 20.68 8.19
C TYR A 89 9.10 19.53 8.79
N LYS A 90 9.53 19.71 10.03
CA LYS A 90 10.07 18.59 10.80
C LYS A 90 9.00 17.49 10.95
N PRO A 91 9.38 16.21 10.88
CA PRO A 91 8.44 15.12 11.14
C PRO A 91 8.05 15.04 12.62
N PHE A 92 8.99 15.34 13.49
CA PHE A 92 8.81 15.40 14.94
C PHE A 92 9.46 16.69 15.48
N ALA A 93 8.89 17.28 16.53
CA ALA A 93 9.39 18.53 17.12
C ALA A 93 10.82 18.41 17.69
N ASP A 94 11.22 17.21 18.12
CA ASP A 94 12.55 16.89 18.62
C ASP A 94 13.56 16.56 17.51
N ALA A 95 13.15 16.51 16.24
CA ALA A 95 14.07 16.34 15.13
C ALA A 95 14.98 17.57 14.98
N GLU A 96 16.28 17.34 14.78
CA GLU A 96 17.25 18.42 14.58
C GLU A 96 16.97 19.20 13.29
N VAL A 97 16.68 18.49 12.19
CA VAL A 97 16.43 19.05 10.86
C VAL A 97 15.28 18.34 10.14
N SER A 98 14.67 19.04 9.20
CA SER A 98 13.64 18.47 8.31
C SER A 98 14.30 17.65 7.19
N VAL A 99 14.24 16.32 7.29
CA VAL A 99 14.85 15.43 6.28
C VAL A 99 13.88 14.97 5.19
N ASP A 100 12.57 15.09 5.41
CA ASP A 100 11.56 14.62 4.45
C ASP A 100 10.71 15.78 3.88
N SER A 101 11.03 16.15 2.65
CA SER A 101 10.32 17.19 1.89
C SER A 101 8.86 16.83 1.53
N ASN A 102 8.40 15.60 1.77
CA ASN A 102 6.99 15.24 1.57
C ASN A 102 6.09 15.96 2.58
N TRP A 103 6.65 16.36 3.74
CA TRP A 103 5.88 16.94 4.84
C TRP A 103 5.26 18.28 4.46
N SER A 104 5.85 19.04 3.52
CA SER A 104 5.22 20.25 2.96
C SER A 104 3.87 19.93 2.29
N THR A 105 3.78 18.81 1.58
CA THR A 105 2.52 18.39 0.94
C THR A 105 1.50 17.87 1.95
N PHE A 106 1.94 17.05 2.92
CA PHE A 106 1.07 16.53 3.96
C PHE A 106 0.52 17.64 4.86
N CYS A 107 1.39 18.39 5.55
CA CYS A 107 0.98 19.44 6.48
C CYS A 107 0.24 20.57 5.72
N GLY A 108 0.78 20.99 4.57
CA GLY A 108 0.17 22.02 3.73
C GLY A 108 -1.27 21.70 3.34
N SER A 109 -1.59 20.43 3.04
CA SER A 109 -2.95 20.02 2.66
C SER A 109 -3.98 20.19 3.78
N PHE A 110 -3.58 19.90 5.03
CA PHE A 110 -4.43 20.13 6.21
C PHE A 110 -4.58 21.61 6.53
N LEU A 111 -3.47 22.37 6.46
CA LEU A 111 -3.48 23.81 6.73
C LEU A 111 -4.35 24.58 5.73
N VAL A 112 -4.28 24.24 4.44
CA VAL A 112 -5.16 24.81 3.41
C VAL A 112 -6.63 24.53 3.70
N HIS A 113 -6.97 23.29 4.11
CA HIS A 113 -8.34 22.97 4.51
C HIS A 113 -8.79 23.86 5.68
N CYS A 114 -7.96 23.99 6.72
CA CYS A 114 -8.26 24.87 7.85
C CYS A 114 -8.52 26.32 7.40
N GLY A 115 -7.65 26.85 6.54
CA GLY A 115 -7.75 28.20 6.00
C GLY A 115 -9.03 28.44 5.19
N ILE A 116 -9.36 27.53 4.27
CA ILE A 116 -10.55 27.69 3.41
C ILE A 116 -11.84 27.57 4.20
N ARG A 117 -11.94 26.59 5.10
CA ARG A 117 -13.22 26.23 5.71
C ARG A 117 -13.50 26.95 7.04
N PHE A 118 -12.46 27.34 7.77
CA PHE A 118 -12.60 27.80 9.15
C PHE A 118 -11.92 29.13 9.47
N SER A 119 -11.33 29.83 8.49
CA SER A 119 -10.67 31.13 8.73
C SER A 119 -11.58 32.18 9.38
N ASN A 120 -12.90 32.12 9.15
CA ASN A 120 -13.88 33.00 9.79
C ASN A 120 -14.23 32.63 11.25
N LEU A 121 -13.76 31.48 11.73
CA LEU A 121 -13.98 30.97 13.08
C LEU A 121 -12.72 31.03 13.97
N LEU A 122 -11.56 31.33 13.38
CA LEU A 122 -10.27 31.36 14.06
C LEU A 122 -9.79 32.81 14.25
N ASP A 123 -8.90 33.03 15.23
CA ASP A 123 -8.24 34.32 15.42
C ASP A 123 -7.47 34.74 14.16
N GLU A 124 -7.64 36.01 13.77
CA GLU A 124 -7.06 36.58 12.56
C GLU A 124 -5.53 36.40 12.49
N LYS A 125 -4.83 36.47 13.64
CA LYS A 125 -3.37 36.29 13.66
C LYS A 125 -2.97 34.85 13.37
N VAL A 126 -3.76 33.88 13.81
CA VAL A 126 -3.54 32.46 13.50
C VAL A 126 -3.78 32.23 12.01
N VAL A 127 -4.85 32.79 11.45
CA VAL A 127 -5.16 32.69 10.01
C VAL A 127 -4.03 33.25 9.15
N ILE A 128 -3.46 34.41 9.53
CA ILE A 128 -2.32 35.01 8.84
C ILE A 128 -1.11 34.07 8.87
N ARG A 129 -0.73 33.57 10.05
CA ARG A 129 0.42 32.64 10.20
C ARG A 129 0.24 31.35 9.40
N VAL A 130 -0.97 30.76 9.43
CA VAL A 130 -1.30 29.58 8.63
C VAL A 130 -1.20 29.90 7.13
N GLY A 131 -1.65 31.08 6.71
CA GLY A 131 -1.54 31.55 5.34
C GLY A 131 -0.10 31.64 4.85
N GLU A 132 0.78 32.27 5.62
CA GLU A 132 2.22 32.36 5.31
C GLU A 132 2.88 30.98 5.27
N SER A 133 2.47 30.09 6.15
CA SER A 133 2.98 28.71 6.20
C SER A 133 2.55 27.89 4.99
N VAL A 134 1.32 28.09 4.50
CA VAL A 134 0.84 27.54 3.23
C VAL A 134 1.60 28.13 2.04
N ASP A 135 1.89 29.42 2.03
CA ASP A 135 2.68 30.06 0.97
C ASP A 135 4.08 29.40 0.87
N ARG A 136 4.77 29.23 2.02
CA ARG A 136 6.03 28.48 2.11
C ARG A 136 5.93 27.04 1.63
N ALA A 137 4.85 26.33 1.99
CA ALA A 137 4.62 24.97 1.53
C ALA A 137 4.44 24.91 0.01
N CYS A 138 3.71 25.86 -0.58
CA CYS A 138 3.55 25.95 -2.04
C CYS A 138 4.89 26.18 -2.75
N GLU A 139 5.75 27.07 -2.22
CA GLU A 139 7.08 27.28 -2.79
C GLU A 139 7.96 26.03 -2.69
N ALA A 140 7.96 25.34 -1.54
CA ALA A 140 8.69 24.08 -1.37
C ALA A 140 8.22 23.00 -2.37
N ILE A 141 6.92 22.92 -2.62
CA ILE A 141 6.32 21.98 -3.56
C ILE A 141 6.74 22.30 -5.00
N ILE A 142 6.68 23.58 -5.39
CA ILE A 142 7.08 24.03 -6.73
C ILE A 142 8.59 23.78 -6.94
N ALA A 143 9.42 24.13 -5.95
CA ALA A 143 10.86 23.94 -6.01
C ALA A 143 11.24 22.45 -6.13
N ARG A 144 10.54 21.58 -5.39
CA ARG A 144 10.77 20.14 -5.44
C ARG A 144 10.31 19.50 -6.74
N ASN A 145 9.19 19.97 -7.31
CA ASN A 145 8.58 19.49 -8.55
C ASN A 145 8.61 17.95 -8.69
N VAL A 146 8.00 17.24 -7.74
CA VAL A 146 8.10 15.77 -7.66
C VAL A 146 7.70 15.09 -8.99
N ASN A 147 8.34 13.99 -9.34
CA ASN A 147 8.00 13.20 -10.53
C ASN A 147 6.50 12.77 -10.50
N PRO A 148 5.74 12.86 -11.60
CA PRO A 148 4.32 12.48 -11.65
C PRO A 148 4.05 10.99 -11.39
N GLY A 149 5.05 10.13 -11.59
CA GLY A 149 5.04 8.72 -11.18
C GLY A 149 4.96 8.55 -9.67
N TYR A 150 5.49 9.47 -8.86
CA TYR A 150 5.32 9.43 -7.40
C TYR A 150 3.92 9.90 -6.99
N THR A 151 2.92 9.08 -7.33
CA THR A 151 1.54 9.51 -7.55
C THR A 151 0.87 10.12 -6.33
N ASN A 152 1.02 9.53 -5.14
CA ASN A 152 0.43 10.06 -3.90
C ASN A 152 0.95 11.48 -3.58
N ILE A 153 2.26 11.71 -3.67
CA ILE A 153 2.87 13.02 -3.39
C ILE A 153 2.57 14.02 -4.53
N ALA A 154 2.56 13.56 -5.78
CA ALA A 154 2.16 14.40 -6.92
C ALA A 154 0.70 14.86 -6.80
N MET A 155 -0.22 13.98 -6.38
CA MET A 155 -1.62 14.32 -6.10
C MET A 155 -1.76 15.30 -4.93
N LEU A 156 -1.07 15.06 -3.81
CA LEU A 156 -1.09 16.02 -2.70
C LEU A 156 -0.50 17.38 -3.11
N SER A 157 0.56 17.39 -3.89
CA SER A 157 1.15 18.63 -4.43
C SER A 157 0.14 19.41 -5.28
N ALA A 158 -0.55 18.75 -6.20
CA ALA A 158 -1.62 19.37 -6.97
C ALA A 158 -2.75 19.88 -6.06
N SER A 159 -3.16 19.11 -5.06
CA SER A 159 -4.17 19.52 -4.08
C SER A 159 -3.78 20.77 -3.30
N VAL A 160 -2.55 20.86 -2.80
CA VAL A 160 -2.08 22.02 -2.04
C VAL A 160 -1.95 23.25 -2.94
N LEU A 161 -1.38 23.11 -4.14
CA LEU A 161 -1.18 24.23 -5.06
C LEU A 161 -2.50 24.81 -5.58
N THR A 162 -3.46 23.96 -5.92
CA THR A 162 -4.76 24.40 -6.44
C THR A 162 -5.60 25.06 -5.35
N ALA A 163 -5.82 24.38 -4.21
CA ALA A 163 -6.63 24.92 -3.12
C ALA A 163 -5.91 26.07 -2.38
N GLY A 164 -4.60 25.97 -2.18
CA GLY A 164 -3.77 27.03 -1.61
C GLY A 164 -3.74 28.25 -2.52
N GLY A 165 -3.54 28.07 -3.83
CA GLY A 165 -3.59 29.16 -4.81
C GLY A 165 -4.92 29.91 -4.79
N ARG A 166 -6.05 29.20 -4.69
CA ARG A 166 -7.37 29.82 -4.48
C ARG A 166 -7.43 30.63 -3.19
N TRP A 167 -7.15 30.00 -2.06
CA TRP A 167 -7.29 30.63 -0.74
C TRP A 167 -6.40 31.86 -0.58
N ARG A 168 -5.18 31.78 -1.10
CA ARG A 168 -4.16 32.83 -1.01
C ARG A 168 -4.27 33.85 -2.14
N GLY A 169 -5.16 33.64 -3.12
CA GLY A 169 -5.33 34.52 -4.28
C GLY A 169 -4.13 34.51 -5.25
N SER A 170 -3.32 33.45 -5.24
CA SER A 170 -2.13 33.30 -6.08
C SER A 170 -2.45 32.55 -7.38
N LYS A 171 -2.46 33.29 -8.49
CA LYS A 171 -2.62 32.69 -9.84
C LYS A 171 -1.50 31.73 -10.20
N ARG A 172 -0.25 32.05 -9.82
CA ARG A 172 0.93 31.21 -10.07
C ARG A 172 0.75 29.82 -9.45
N TYR A 173 0.32 29.74 -8.18
CA TYR A 173 0.12 28.45 -7.52
C TYR A 173 -1.00 27.65 -8.19
N GLY A 174 -2.11 28.30 -8.56
CA GLY A 174 -3.20 27.65 -9.29
C GLY A 174 -2.76 27.10 -10.66
N GLU A 175 -1.96 27.86 -11.41
CA GLU A 175 -1.40 27.44 -12.71
C GLU A 175 -0.43 26.26 -12.58
N GLU A 176 0.47 26.30 -11.59
CA GLU A 176 1.37 25.17 -11.29
C GLU A 176 0.61 23.91 -10.84
N GLY A 177 -0.43 24.09 -10.01
CA GLY A 177 -1.32 23.00 -9.62
C GLY A 177 -2.03 22.36 -10.81
N ARG A 178 -2.54 23.17 -11.76
CA ARG A 178 -3.15 22.69 -13.00
C ARG A 178 -2.14 21.94 -13.87
N ARG A 179 -0.92 22.49 -14.05
CA ARG A 179 0.16 21.83 -14.80
C ARG A 179 0.48 20.45 -14.23
N LYS A 180 0.73 20.39 -12.92
CA LYS A 180 1.07 19.16 -12.19
C LYS A 180 -0.05 18.11 -12.27
N LEU A 181 -1.31 18.54 -12.23
CA LEU A 181 -2.45 17.65 -12.38
C LEU A 181 -2.55 17.05 -13.80
N ARG A 182 -2.29 17.85 -14.84
CA ARG A 182 -2.24 17.37 -16.23
C ARG A 182 -1.11 16.36 -16.45
N GLU A 183 0.09 16.64 -15.95
CA GLU A 183 1.24 15.72 -16.03
C GLU A 183 0.96 14.39 -15.34
N LEU A 184 0.26 14.42 -14.19
CA LEU A 184 -0.16 13.21 -13.51
C LEU A 184 -1.15 12.38 -14.36
N ILE A 185 -2.13 13.03 -14.99
CA ILE A 185 -3.11 12.36 -15.85
C ILE A 185 -2.43 11.75 -17.07
N GLU A 186 -1.54 12.48 -17.73
CA GLU A 186 -0.72 11.98 -18.83
C GLU A 186 0.10 10.75 -18.42
N ASN A 187 0.70 10.79 -17.23
CA ASN A 187 1.46 9.68 -16.69
C ASN A 187 0.58 8.45 -16.39
N LEU A 188 -0.58 8.66 -15.75
CA LEU A 188 -1.53 7.60 -15.47
C LEU A 188 -2.13 7.00 -16.74
N ASN A 189 -2.23 7.75 -17.83
CA ASN A 189 -2.71 7.24 -19.11
C ASN A 189 -1.76 6.22 -19.76
N LEU A 190 -0.53 6.09 -19.29
CA LEU A 190 0.42 5.07 -19.76
C LEU A 190 0.01 3.64 -19.35
N THR A 191 -0.57 3.48 -18.16
CA THR A 191 -0.86 2.16 -17.57
C THR A 191 -2.25 2.03 -16.94
N GLY A 192 -2.92 3.14 -16.72
CA GLY A 192 -4.15 3.24 -15.96
C GLY A 192 -3.99 3.03 -14.45
N ALA A 193 -2.76 2.92 -13.95
CA ALA A 193 -2.45 2.51 -12.58
C ALA A 193 -1.51 3.49 -11.88
N PHE A 194 -1.71 3.62 -10.57
CA PHE A 194 -0.88 4.43 -9.68
C PHE A 194 0.40 3.66 -9.32
N GLN A 195 1.55 4.35 -9.19
CA GLN A 195 2.82 3.70 -8.82
C GLN A 195 2.75 3.11 -7.40
N GLU A 196 2.02 3.78 -6.50
CA GLU A 196 1.62 3.23 -5.20
C GLU A 196 0.50 2.19 -5.35
N TYR A 197 0.71 1.22 -6.26
CA TYR A 197 -0.30 0.27 -6.72
C TYR A 197 -0.93 -0.49 -5.56
N ASN A 198 -2.25 -0.42 -5.51
CA ASN A 198 -3.11 -1.14 -4.58
C ASN A 198 -2.68 -0.99 -3.10
N SER A 199 -1.91 0.06 -2.78
CA SER A 199 -1.39 0.29 -1.44
C SER A 199 -2.54 0.65 -0.50
N PRO A 200 -2.80 -0.13 0.56
CA PRO A 200 -3.88 0.19 1.48
C PRO A 200 -3.67 1.51 2.25
N THR A 201 -2.42 1.94 2.39
CA THR A 201 -2.06 3.23 2.99
C THR A 201 -2.18 4.35 1.97
N TYR A 202 -1.47 4.26 0.83
CA TYR A 202 -1.35 5.39 -0.08
C TYR A 202 -2.54 5.59 -1.03
N TYR A 203 -3.43 4.60 -1.18
CA TYR A 203 -4.72 4.84 -1.80
C TYR A 203 -5.58 5.81 -0.97
N ALA A 204 -5.49 5.76 0.36
CA ALA A 204 -6.19 6.73 1.23
C ALA A 204 -5.66 8.15 1.03
N VAL A 205 -4.34 8.29 0.91
CA VAL A 205 -3.67 9.57 0.63
C VAL A 205 -4.13 10.14 -0.71
N SER A 206 -4.16 9.29 -1.74
CA SER A 206 -4.55 9.66 -3.10
C SER A 206 -6.05 10.02 -3.18
N LEU A 207 -6.93 9.25 -2.51
CA LEU A 207 -8.35 9.56 -2.37
C LEU A 207 -8.55 10.90 -1.66
N SER A 208 -7.86 11.13 -0.54
CA SER A 208 -7.92 12.39 0.21
C SER A 208 -7.57 13.59 -0.66
N ALA A 209 -6.49 13.50 -1.44
CA ALA A 209 -6.06 14.56 -2.34
C ALA A 209 -7.11 14.85 -3.43
N ALA A 210 -7.68 13.81 -4.04
CA ALA A 210 -8.73 13.95 -5.05
C ALA A 210 -10.01 14.58 -4.45
N CYS A 211 -10.44 14.11 -3.28
CA CYS A 211 -11.59 14.66 -2.56
C CYS A 211 -11.40 16.16 -2.31
N TRP A 212 -10.25 16.57 -1.74
CA TRP A 212 -10.00 17.98 -1.47
C TRP A 212 -9.92 18.85 -2.72
N MET A 213 -9.28 18.39 -3.79
CA MET A 213 -9.28 19.13 -5.06
C MET A 213 -10.71 19.36 -5.54
N SER A 214 -11.56 18.33 -5.54
CA SER A 214 -12.95 18.46 -5.98
C SER A 214 -13.79 19.35 -5.06
N MET A 215 -13.51 19.36 -3.75
CA MET A 215 -14.20 20.20 -2.76
C MET A 215 -13.79 21.67 -2.82
N PHE A 216 -12.51 21.94 -3.10
CA PHE A 216 -11.92 23.27 -2.88
C PHE A 216 -11.41 23.96 -4.14
N ALA A 217 -11.39 23.32 -5.31
CA ALA A 217 -11.14 24.04 -6.56
C ALA A 217 -12.36 24.89 -6.97
N GLU A 218 -12.11 25.94 -7.77
CA GLU A 218 -13.14 26.72 -8.49
C GLU A 218 -13.03 26.57 -10.02
N ASP A 219 -11.98 25.89 -10.47
CA ASP A 219 -11.67 25.67 -11.87
C ASP A 219 -12.31 24.35 -12.33
N ASP A 220 -13.21 24.43 -13.31
CA ASP A 220 -13.97 23.29 -13.82
C ASP A 220 -13.06 22.16 -14.34
N GLU A 221 -11.91 22.48 -14.91
CA GLU A 221 -10.95 21.47 -15.38
C GLU A 221 -10.29 20.75 -14.22
N ILE A 222 -9.87 21.48 -13.17
CA ILE A 222 -9.29 20.86 -11.97
C ILE A 222 -10.32 19.95 -11.29
N ILE A 223 -11.57 20.40 -11.18
CA ILE A 223 -12.65 19.61 -10.58
C ILE A 223 -12.90 18.32 -11.39
N ASP A 224 -13.04 18.44 -12.71
CA ASP A 224 -13.24 17.29 -13.61
C ASP A 224 -12.10 16.28 -13.48
N LEU A 225 -10.84 16.73 -13.60
CA LEU A 225 -9.67 15.85 -13.49
C LEU A 225 -9.57 15.18 -12.11
N ALA A 226 -9.88 15.91 -11.02
CA ALA A 226 -9.90 15.35 -9.68
C ALA A 226 -10.96 14.24 -9.52
N LEU A 227 -12.18 14.45 -10.04
CA LEU A 227 -13.24 13.45 -10.01
C LEU A 227 -12.90 12.22 -10.85
N ARG A 228 -12.22 12.39 -11.99
CA ARG A 228 -11.73 11.26 -12.80
C ARG A 228 -10.65 10.44 -12.09
N LEU A 229 -9.72 11.10 -11.38
CA LEU A 229 -8.73 10.41 -10.54
C LEU A 229 -9.40 9.63 -9.40
N GLU A 230 -10.37 10.25 -8.72
CA GLU A 230 -11.13 9.60 -7.65
C GLU A 230 -11.88 8.38 -8.19
N SER A 231 -12.58 8.54 -9.30
CA SER A 231 -13.28 7.45 -9.99
C SER A 231 -12.33 6.31 -10.34
N ARG A 232 -11.13 6.60 -10.88
CA ARG A 232 -10.13 5.58 -11.21
C ARG A 232 -9.66 4.81 -9.98
N LEU A 233 -9.38 5.50 -8.88
CA LEU A 233 -9.01 4.87 -7.60
C LEU A 233 -10.13 3.93 -7.13
N TRP A 234 -11.38 4.39 -7.15
CA TRP A 234 -12.53 3.58 -6.73
C TRP A 234 -12.71 2.32 -7.57
N HIS A 235 -12.49 2.39 -8.88
CA HIS A 235 -12.57 1.21 -9.72
C HIS A 235 -11.41 0.23 -9.49
N LEU A 236 -10.20 0.71 -9.20
CA LEU A 236 -9.06 -0.14 -8.80
C LEU A 236 -9.36 -0.83 -7.47
N ILE A 237 -9.86 -0.08 -6.48
CA ILE A 237 -10.31 -0.60 -5.18
C ILE A 237 -11.38 -1.68 -5.40
N ALA A 238 -12.41 -1.40 -6.19
CA ALA A 238 -13.49 -2.35 -6.45
C ALA A 238 -13.05 -3.60 -7.23
N ALA A 239 -12.02 -3.50 -8.07
CA ALA A 239 -11.43 -4.64 -8.75
C ALA A 239 -10.84 -5.65 -7.75
N HIS A 240 -10.11 -5.13 -6.76
CA HIS A 240 -9.35 -5.90 -5.79
C HIS A 240 -10.11 -6.19 -4.49
N TYR A 241 -11.22 -5.52 -4.22
CA TYR A 241 -11.99 -5.77 -3.00
C TYR A 241 -12.52 -7.21 -2.94
N HIS A 242 -12.22 -7.89 -1.84
CA HIS A 242 -12.65 -9.25 -1.53
C HIS A 242 -13.62 -9.22 -0.35
N PRO A 243 -14.95 -9.26 -0.60
CA PRO A 243 -15.94 -9.07 0.45
C PRO A 243 -15.87 -10.12 1.57
N ALA A 244 -15.46 -11.35 1.25
CA ALA A 244 -15.37 -12.41 2.25
C ALA A 244 -14.34 -12.06 3.34
N THR A 245 -13.20 -11.46 2.99
CA THR A 245 -12.15 -11.14 3.98
C THR A 245 -12.11 -9.66 4.38
N CYS A 246 -12.96 -8.82 3.78
CA CYS A 246 -12.92 -7.36 3.93
C CYS A 246 -11.53 -6.76 3.63
N GLN A 247 -10.78 -7.36 2.70
CA GLN A 247 -9.45 -6.91 2.27
C GLN A 247 -9.45 -6.46 0.81
N LEU A 248 -8.37 -5.81 0.39
CA LEU A 248 -7.99 -5.75 -1.02
C LEU A 248 -7.11 -6.97 -1.34
N SER A 249 -7.30 -7.65 -2.46
CA SER A 249 -6.35 -8.69 -2.89
C SER A 249 -5.01 -8.05 -3.22
N GLY A 250 -3.87 -8.67 -2.89
CA GLY A 250 -2.55 -8.17 -3.30
C GLY A 250 -2.29 -8.23 -4.81
N PRO A 251 -1.09 -7.86 -5.30
CA PRO A 251 0.05 -7.40 -4.50
C PRO A 251 -0.11 -5.94 -4.04
N TYR A 252 0.75 -5.50 -3.11
CA TYR A 252 0.79 -4.11 -2.64
C TYR A 252 2.17 -3.49 -2.89
N ALA A 253 2.17 -2.32 -3.53
CA ALA A 253 3.39 -1.52 -3.65
C ALA A 253 3.91 -1.07 -2.27
N ARG A 254 3.00 -0.77 -1.33
CA ARG A 254 3.32 -0.37 0.05
C ARG A 254 2.25 -0.84 1.02
N ALA A 255 2.64 -1.52 2.08
CA ALA A 255 1.80 -1.92 3.21
C ALA A 255 2.63 -1.97 4.50
N TYR A 256 1.96 -1.77 5.64
CA TYR A 256 2.58 -1.70 6.97
C TYR A 256 2.04 -2.77 7.92
N GLY A 257 1.18 -3.65 7.42
CA GLY A 257 0.64 -4.80 8.11
C GLY A 257 -0.04 -5.71 7.09
N SER A 258 -0.59 -6.83 7.57
CA SER A 258 -1.17 -7.86 6.70
C SER A 258 -2.67 -7.73 6.59
N LEU A 259 -3.38 -7.57 7.71
CA LEU A 259 -4.85 -7.45 7.76
C LEU A 259 -5.29 -6.02 8.07
N PHE A 260 -6.36 -5.53 7.42
CA PHE A 260 -6.97 -4.24 7.75
C PHE A 260 -7.45 -4.14 9.20
N GLN A 261 -7.69 -5.30 9.84
CA GLN A 261 -8.05 -5.42 11.24
C GLN A 261 -6.86 -5.25 12.20
N SER A 262 -5.61 -5.41 11.74
CA SER A 262 -4.41 -5.35 12.59
C SER A 262 -3.54 -4.11 12.42
N TYR A 263 -3.73 -3.31 11.36
CA TYR A 263 -3.00 -2.03 11.21
C TYR A 263 -3.86 -0.92 10.58
N ALA A 264 -3.46 0.34 10.77
CA ALA A 264 -4.15 1.52 10.26
C ALA A 264 -4.02 1.71 8.72
N ALA A 265 -4.50 0.75 7.92
CA ALA A 265 -4.68 0.89 6.49
C ALA A 265 -5.69 1.99 6.16
N GLY A 266 -5.24 3.18 5.75
CA GLY A 266 -6.12 4.33 5.54
C GLY A 266 -7.31 4.07 4.60
N VAL A 267 -7.16 3.23 3.58
CA VAL A 267 -8.23 2.94 2.58
C VAL A 267 -9.46 2.31 3.23
N LYS A 268 -9.29 1.59 4.34
CA LYS A 268 -10.40 0.91 5.03
C LYS A 268 -11.42 1.90 5.59
N TYR A 269 -10.99 3.10 5.96
CA TYR A 269 -11.89 4.14 6.45
C TYR A 269 -12.77 4.68 5.31
N TYR A 270 -12.22 4.76 4.10
CA TYR A 270 -12.98 5.09 2.90
C TYR A 270 -13.89 3.93 2.47
N LEU A 271 -13.45 2.68 2.59
CA LEU A 271 -14.31 1.52 2.39
C LEU A 271 -15.49 1.51 3.37
N TYR A 272 -15.25 1.72 4.67
CA TYR A 272 -16.32 1.87 5.66
C TYR A 272 -17.23 3.05 5.34
N ARG A 273 -16.66 4.17 4.86
CA ARG A 273 -17.43 5.35 4.45
C ARG A 273 -18.47 5.06 3.36
N VAL A 274 -18.18 4.14 2.43
CA VAL A 274 -19.06 3.84 1.28
C VAL A 274 -19.85 2.55 1.43
N LEU A 275 -19.32 1.56 2.16
CA LEU A 275 -19.96 0.27 2.41
C LEU A 275 -20.82 0.26 3.69
N GLY A 276 -20.50 1.11 4.66
CA GLY A 276 -21.17 1.15 5.96
C GLY A 276 -20.95 -0.12 6.77
N ASP A 277 -21.97 -0.52 7.54
CA ASP A 277 -21.87 -1.57 8.56
C ASP A 277 -21.61 -3.00 8.01
N VAL A 278 -21.59 -3.19 6.69
CA VAL A 278 -21.10 -4.46 6.10
C VAL A 278 -19.57 -4.56 6.11
N PHE A 279 -18.87 -3.45 6.37
CA PHE A 279 -17.43 -3.40 6.46
C PHE A 279 -17.00 -3.20 7.92
N GLU A 280 -16.15 -4.08 8.41
CA GLU A 280 -15.66 -4.02 9.78
C GLU A 280 -14.41 -3.13 9.89
N VAL A 281 -14.48 -2.13 10.77
CA VAL A 281 -13.33 -1.31 11.15
C VAL A 281 -12.80 -1.84 12.49
N GLY A 282 -11.60 -2.41 12.48
CA GLY A 282 -10.95 -2.90 13.71
C GLY A 282 -10.35 -1.77 14.56
N GLU A 283 -9.65 -2.14 15.64
CA GLU A 283 -8.79 -1.26 16.44
C GLU A 283 -7.30 -1.53 16.14
N HIS A 284 -6.44 -0.49 16.17
CA HIS A 284 -5.06 -0.65 15.68
C HIS A 284 -4.04 0.24 16.40
N GLU A 285 -2.86 -0.32 16.62
CA GLU A 285 -1.67 0.42 17.05
C GLU A 285 -0.60 0.50 15.94
N VAL A 286 -0.54 -0.50 15.07
CA VAL A 286 0.44 -0.55 13.96
C VAL A 286 0.13 0.54 12.93
N HIS A 287 1.15 1.35 12.63
CA HIS A 287 1.05 2.53 11.77
C HIS A 287 -0.05 3.51 12.23
N GLY A 288 -0.30 3.58 13.55
CA GLY A 288 -1.51 4.18 14.13
C GLY A 288 -1.80 5.63 13.76
N HIS A 289 -0.80 6.43 13.36
CA HIS A 289 -1.01 7.83 12.96
C HIS A 289 -1.92 8.01 11.75
N ASP A 290 -2.00 7.01 10.87
CA ASP A 290 -2.94 7.02 9.75
C ASP A 290 -4.40 6.80 10.20
N THR A 291 -4.68 6.52 11.48
CA THR A 291 -6.04 6.54 12.05
C THR A 291 -6.69 7.91 11.94
N SER A 292 -5.89 8.98 11.85
CA SER A 292 -6.39 10.32 11.52
C SER A 292 -7.16 10.38 10.20
N TYR A 293 -6.89 9.49 9.23
CA TYR A 293 -7.66 9.38 7.98
C TYR A 293 -9.10 8.93 8.19
N ALA A 294 -9.45 8.30 9.31
CA ALA A 294 -10.84 8.06 9.66
C ALA A 294 -11.61 9.38 9.76
N GLY A 295 -11.04 10.34 10.48
CA GLY A 295 -11.63 11.68 10.60
C GLY A 295 -11.69 12.41 9.27
N LEU A 296 -10.68 12.25 8.40
CA LEU A 296 -10.70 12.84 7.06
C LEU A 296 -11.82 12.26 6.19
N ALA A 297 -11.95 10.93 6.16
CA ALA A 297 -13.03 10.24 5.44
C ALA A 297 -14.44 10.63 5.95
N ALA A 298 -14.56 11.09 7.20
CA ALA A 298 -15.81 11.62 7.73
C ALA A 298 -16.18 13.00 7.14
N VAL A 299 -15.19 13.89 7.00
CA VAL A 299 -15.39 15.33 6.71
C VAL A 299 -15.21 15.70 5.24
N GLN A 300 -14.66 14.79 4.44
CA GLN A 300 -14.51 14.91 3.00
C GLN A 300 -15.76 14.42 2.23
N GLU A 301 -15.95 15.00 1.05
CA GLU A 301 -16.94 14.51 0.09
C GLU A 301 -16.32 13.44 -0.80
N VAL A 302 -16.71 12.20 -0.53
CA VAL A 302 -16.28 11.00 -1.24
C VAL A 302 -17.27 10.69 -2.37
N ASN A 303 -16.78 10.66 -3.61
CA ASN A 303 -17.53 10.41 -4.84
C ASN A 303 -17.20 9.02 -5.41
N CYS A 304 -17.59 7.97 -4.68
CA CYS A 304 -17.51 6.60 -5.18
C CYS A 304 -18.54 6.38 -6.30
N PRO A 305 -18.12 6.01 -7.53
CA PRO A 305 -19.05 5.73 -8.62
C PRO A 305 -19.97 4.55 -8.30
N GLY A 306 -21.22 4.63 -8.75
CA GLY A 306 -22.24 3.62 -8.44
C GLY A 306 -21.87 2.22 -8.93
N GLU A 307 -21.20 2.12 -10.08
CA GLU A 307 -20.70 0.88 -10.66
C GLU A 307 -19.54 0.26 -9.87
N ALA A 308 -18.66 1.08 -9.28
CA ALA A 308 -17.60 0.62 -8.41
C ALA A 308 -18.18 0.11 -7.09
N LEU A 309 -19.17 0.82 -6.54
CA LEU A 309 -19.90 0.41 -5.34
C LEU A 309 -20.65 -0.91 -5.56
N GLU A 310 -21.40 -1.02 -6.67
CA GLU A 310 -22.12 -2.23 -7.04
C GLU A 310 -21.19 -3.44 -7.15
N ARG A 311 -20.01 -3.24 -7.75
CA ARG A 311 -19.00 -4.30 -7.85
C ARG A 311 -18.44 -4.73 -6.50
N MET A 312 -18.35 -3.84 -5.52
CA MET A 312 -17.90 -4.20 -4.17
C MET A 312 -18.96 -4.98 -3.38
N TYR A 313 -20.25 -4.65 -3.56
CA TYR A 313 -21.35 -5.42 -2.95
C TYR A 313 -21.61 -6.74 -3.64
N ASN A 314 -21.58 -6.74 -4.97
CA ASN A 314 -21.92 -7.87 -5.83
C ASN A 314 -20.76 -8.14 -6.78
N PRO A 315 -19.61 -8.62 -6.27
CA PRO A 315 -18.49 -8.94 -7.14
C PRO A 315 -18.91 -10.04 -8.13
N PRO A 316 -18.36 -10.04 -9.35
CA PRO A 316 -18.43 -11.24 -10.17
C PRO A 316 -17.78 -12.39 -9.41
N GLY A 317 -18.13 -13.64 -9.75
CA GLY A 317 -17.59 -14.85 -9.11
C GLY A 317 -16.07 -14.98 -9.27
N ASN A 318 -15.59 -16.20 -9.52
CA ASN A 318 -14.14 -16.39 -9.69
C ASN A 318 -13.61 -15.49 -10.81
N ARG A 319 -12.58 -14.70 -10.49
CA ARG A 319 -12.06 -13.66 -11.39
C ARG A 319 -10.57 -13.48 -11.21
N THR A 320 -9.93 -13.11 -12.31
CA THR A 320 -8.53 -12.69 -12.33
C THR A 320 -8.46 -11.22 -12.71
N VAL A 321 -7.76 -10.42 -11.91
CA VAL A 321 -7.44 -9.03 -12.17
C VAL A 321 -5.97 -8.95 -12.55
N VAL A 322 -5.67 -8.42 -13.74
CA VAL A 322 -4.30 -8.21 -14.20
C VAL A 322 -4.08 -6.70 -14.36
N GLY A 323 -3.04 -6.18 -13.73
CA GLY A 323 -2.66 -4.78 -13.80
C GLY A 323 -1.32 -4.59 -14.49
N THR A 324 -1.07 -3.37 -14.95
CA THR A 324 0.24 -2.92 -15.44
C THR A 324 0.59 -1.66 -14.66
N VAL A 325 1.82 -1.58 -14.18
CA VAL A 325 2.30 -0.46 -13.37
C VAL A 325 3.65 -0.04 -13.91
N LEU A 326 3.98 1.25 -13.86
CA LEU A 326 5.34 1.70 -14.17
C LEU A 326 6.27 1.24 -13.04
N THR A 327 7.49 0.81 -13.38
CA THR A 327 8.53 0.59 -12.37
C THR A 327 8.81 1.87 -11.61
N ASP A 328 9.37 1.75 -10.40
CA ASP A 328 9.49 2.91 -9.52
C ASP A 328 10.29 4.07 -10.12
N GLY A 329 9.71 5.27 -10.05
CA GLY A 329 10.26 6.50 -10.62
C GLY A 329 10.06 6.65 -12.13
N GLY A 330 9.39 5.69 -12.79
CA GLY A 330 9.04 5.79 -14.20
C GLY A 330 8.02 6.90 -14.47
N SER A 331 8.27 7.69 -15.50
CA SER A 331 7.32 8.69 -16.01
C SER A 331 7.46 8.97 -17.51
N VAL A 332 6.54 9.75 -18.07
CA VAL A 332 6.60 10.24 -19.47
C VAL A 332 7.95 10.91 -19.79
N ASP A 333 8.48 11.73 -18.86
CA ASP A 333 9.72 12.49 -19.06
C ASP A 333 11.00 11.67 -18.83
N ALA A 334 10.92 10.55 -18.10
CA ALA A 334 12.09 9.79 -17.64
C ALA A 334 12.76 8.95 -18.74
N GLN A 335 12.58 9.29 -20.02
CA GLN A 335 12.91 8.48 -21.20
C GLN A 335 12.34 7.07 -21.05
N PHE A 336 11.18 6.87 -21.65
CA PHE A 336 10.39 5.65 -21.64
C PHE A 336 11.17 4.44 -22.21
N GLU A 337 12.09 3.87 -21.43
CA GLU A 337 12.69 2.57 -21.71
C GLU A 337 11.74 1.43 -21.35
N GLY A 338 10.41 1.65 -21.45
CA GLY A 338 9.37 0.67 -21.18
C GLY A 338 9.73 -0.26 -20.02
N ARG A 339 9.55 0.19 -18.78
CA ARG A 339 9.76 -0.67 -17.60
C ARG A 339 8.46 -0.74 -16.82
N PHE A 340 7.79 -1.87 -16.94
CA PHE A 340 6.45 -2.15 -16.45
C PHE A 340 6.50 -3.38 -15.55
N GLU A 341 5.77 -3.29 -14.46
CA GLU A 341 5.47 -4.40 -13.59
C GLU A 341 4.07 -4.89 -13.93
N GLN A 342 3.89 -6.20 -13.92
CA GLN A 342 2.60 -6.84 -14.09
C GLN A 342 2.14 -7.37 -12.75
N THR A 343 0.94 -7.00 -12.36
CA THR A 343 0.28 -7.51 -11.16
C THR A 343 -0.80 -8.51 -11.57
N THR A 344 -0.95 -9.58 -10.80
CA THR A 344 -2.02 -10.57 -10.98
C THR A 344 -2.70 -10.78 -9.64
N SER A 345 -4.01 -10.75 -9.60
CA SER A 345 -4.81 -11.15 -8.45
C SER A 345 -5.86 -12.15 -8.92
N TRP A 346 -6.02 -13.26 -8.21
CA TRP A 346 -7.11 -14.20 -8.39
C TRP A 346 -7.99 -14.16 -7.15
N LEU A 347 -9.28 -13.92 -7.36
CA LEU A 347 -10.27 -13.76 -6.30
C LEU A 347 -11.43 -14.72 -6.55
N THR A 348 -11.94 -15.27 -5.46
CA THR A 348 -13.09 -16.19 -5.41
C THR A 348 -14.04 -15.74 -4.30
N ASP A 349 -14.97 -16.60 -3.90
CA ASP A 349 -15.79 -16.41 -2.71
C ASP A 349 -15.08 -16.81 -1.40
N ARG A 350 -13.95 -17.53 -1.47
CA ARG A 350 -13.24 -18.11 -0.31
C ARG A 350 -11.87 -17.52 -0.04
N CYS A 351 -11.13 -17.19 -1.09
CA CYS A 351 -9.80 -16.59 -0.97
C CYS A 351 -9.47 -15.62 -2.10
N ALA A 352 -8.45 -14.80 -1.85
CA ALA A 352 -7.86 -13.90 -2.81
C ALA A 352 -6.33 -13.95 -2.70
N ILE A 353 -5.64 -14.29 -3.79
CA ILE A 353 -4.17 -14.31 -3.87
C ILE A 353 -3.71 -13.36 -4.97
N GLY A 354 -2.63 -12.64 -4.75
CA GLY A 354 -2.03 -11.87 -5.82
C GLY A 354 -0.53 -11.69 -5.70
N THR A 355 0.10 -11.59 -6.86
CA THR A 355 1.54 -11.40 -7.02
C THR A 355 1.90 -10.29 -8.02
N VAL A 356 3.15 -9.85 -7.94
CA VAL A 356 3.81 -9.03 -8.97
C VAL A 356 4.86 -9.88 -9.71
N ASN A 357 4.99 -9.68 -11.02
CA ASN A 357 5.93 -10.47 -11.83
C ASN A 357 7.41 -10.18 -11.50
N VAL A 358 7.74 -8.95 -11.09
CA VAL A 358 9.06 -8.54 -10.62
C VAL A 358 8.96 -7.32 -9.70
N LYS A 359 9.65 -7.35 -8.56
CA LYS A 359 9.78 -6.19 -7.65
C LYS A 359 10.97 -6.34 -6.72
N ASP A 360 11.44 -5.23 -6.15
CA ASP A 360 12.31 -5.28 -4.97
C ASP A 360 11.64 -5.95 -3.77
N THR A 361 12.43 -6.38 -2.80
CA THR A 361 11.96 -7.01 -1.55
C THR A 361 12.01 -6.05 -0.36
N TRP A 362 11.79 -4.75 -0.59
CA TRP A 362 11.65 -3.81 0.52
C TRP A 362 10.57 -4.30 1.48
N SER A 363 10.82 -4.27 2.79
CA SER A 363 9.87 -4.68 3.85
C SER A 363 8.47 -4.04 3.77
N GLN A 364 8.30 -2.96 3.01
CA GLN A 364 6.99 -2.34 2.78
C GLN A 364 6.27 -2.90 1.56
N ARG A 365 6.95 -3.66 0.68
CA ARG A 365 6.29 -4.41 -0.39
C ARG A 365 5.50 -5.56 0.19
N ARG A 366 4.47 -5.96 -0.55
CA ARG A 366 3.85 -7.27 -0.40
C ARG A 366 3.72 -7.87 -1.78
N ASN A 367 4.79 -8.51 -2.22
CA ASN A 367 4.93 -9.02 -3.58
C ASN A 367 4.10 -10.28 -3.82
N LEU A 368 3.83 -11.03 -2.76
CA LEU A 368 2.88 -12.14 -2.70
C LEU A 368 2.01 -11.97 -1.45
N VAL A 369 0.69 -11.96 -1.65
CA VAL A 369 -0.30 -11.91 -0.57
C VAL A 369 -1.43 -12.86 -0.87
N LEU A 370 -1.83 -13.63 0.13
CA LEU A 370 -3.03 -14.46 0.13
C LEU A 370 -3.90 -14.07 1.32
N PHE A 371 -5.20 -13.91 1.08
CA PHE A 371 -6.23 -13.75 2.10
C PHE A 371 -7.28 -14.86 1.99
N TRP A 372 -7.77 -15.35 3.12
CA TRP A 372 -8.90 -16.27 3.18
C TRP A 372 -9.73 -16.05 4.44
N ARG A 373 -10.91 -16.67 4.50
CA ARG A 373 -11.72 -16.73 5.72
C ARG A 373 -11.47 -18.04 6.46
N GLU A 374 -11.28 -17.94 7.77
CA GLU A 374 -11.23 -19.10 8.66
C GLU A 374 -12.65 -19.63 8.99
N GLN A 375 -12.73 -20.72 9.75
CA GLN A 375 -14.01 -21.38 10.05
C GLN A 375 -14.97 -20.52 10.88
N ASP A 376 -14.46 -19.73 11.82
CA ASP A 376 -15.25 -18.76 12.59
C ASP A 376 -15.61 -17.51 11.78
N GLY A 377 -15.02 -17.36 10.60
CA GLY A 377 -15.25 -16.28 9.69
C GLY A 377 -14.30 -15.11 9.77
N SER A 378 -13.32 -15.14 10.68
CA SER A 378 -12.25 -14.16 10.74
C SER A 378 -11.42 -14.18 9.45
N PRO A 379 -10.82 -13.04 9.07
CA PRO A 379 -9.88 -13.00 7.97
C PRO A 379 -8.51 -13.51 8.43
N ALA A 380 -7.85 -14.25 7.55
CA ALA A 380 -6.47 -14.68 7.70
C ALA A 380 -5.65 -14.23 6.49
N ALA A 381 -4.34 -14.08 6.70
CA ALA A 381 -3.41 -13.60 5.69
C ALA A 381 -2.15 -14.46 5.65
N LEU A 382 -1.56 -14.62 4.47
CA LEU A 382 -0.20 -15.07 4.25
C LEU A 382 0.51 -14.00 3.43
N THR A 383 1.58 -13.44 3.99
CA THR A 383 2.37 -12.38 3.36
C THR A 383 3.84 -12.77 3.28
N GLU A 384 4.45 -12.42 2.17
CA GLU A 384 5.88 -12.58 1.91
C GLU A 384 6.70 -11.39 2.40
N GLY A 385 7.95 -11.66 2.82
CA GLY A 385 9.00 -10.64 2.96
C GLY A 385 10.40 -11.22 3.19
N VAL A 386 11.40 -10.35 3.15
CA VAL A 386 12.82 -10.68 3.39
C VAL A 386 13.31 -10.04 4.69
N TRP A 387 14.09 -10.80 5.46
CA TRP A 387 14.72 -10.36 6.71
C TRP A 387 16.26 -10.48 6.62
N GLU A 388 16.94 -9.46 7.11
CA GLU A 388 18.40 -9.36 7.17
C GLU A 388 18.82 -9.09 8.62
N ASN A 389 19.74 -9.90 9.16
CA ASN A 389 20.23 -9.80 10.55
C ASN A 389 19.10 -9.78 11.61
N GLY A 390 17.97 -10.42 11.33
CA GLY A 390 16.81 -10.47 12.21
C GLY A 390 15.79 -9.33 12.01
N GLU A 391 16.09 -8.34 11.16
CA GLU A 391 15.23 -7.18 10.89
C GLU A 391 14.62 -7.22 9.49
N PRO A 392 13.42 -6.66 9.26
CA PRO A 392 12.83 -6.56 7.92
C PRO A 392 13.73 -5.78 6.95
N ALA A 393 13.85 -6.25 5.71
CA ALA A 393 14.79 -5.70 4.74
C ALA A 393 14.51 -4.21 4.40
N PRO A 394 15.55 -3.35 4.31
CA PRO A 394 15.40 -1.95 3.90
C PRO A 394 15.11 -1.82 2.38
N PRO A 395 14.74 -0.62 1.89
CA PRO A 395 14.49 -0.42 0.45
C PRO A 395 15.78 -0.54 -0.35
N ARG A 396 15.93 -1.57 -1.18
CA ARG A 396 17.11 -1.80 -2.05
C ARG A 396 16.75 -2.53 -3.34
N ARG A 397 17.53 -2.29 -4.40
CA ARG A 397 17.35 -2.93 -5.72
C ARG A 397 18.05 -4.30 -5.86
N GLY A 398 18.85 -4.70 -4.86
CA GLY A 398 19.70 -5.89 -4.91
C GLY A 398 18.90 -7.19 -4.86
N CYS A 399 18.00 -7.37 -3.89
CA CYS A 399 17.16 -8.55 -3.82
C CYS A 399 15.82 -8.32 -4.55
N ARG A 400 15.45 -9.24 -5.44
CA ARG A 400 14.21 -9.15 -6.23
C ARG A 400 13.35 -10.39 -6.05
N PHE A 401 12.06 -10.14 -5.89
CA PHE A 401 11.01 -11.13 -6.06
C PHE A 401 10.61 -11.18 -7.53
N ARG A 402 10.41 -12.38 -8.06
CA ARG A 402 9.87 -12.64 -9.39
C ARG A 402 8.77 -13.68 -9.31
N SER A 403 7.75 -13.57 -10.14
CA SER A 403 6.72 -14.61 -10.18
C SER A 403 5.96 -14.72 -11.49
N VAL A 404 5.35 -15.89 -11.68
CA VAL A 404 4.25 -16.11 -12.61
C VAL A 404 3.10 -16.72 -11.82
N GLN A 405 1.90 -16.19 -12.04
CA GLN A 405 0.70 -16.64 -11.37
C GLN A 405 -0.36 -17.06 -12.39
N HIS A 406 -0.96 -18.22 -12.19
CA HIS A 406 -2.16 -18.66 -12.87
C HIS A 406 -3.21 -19.06 -11.83
N GLU A 407 -4.24 -18.23 -11.67
CA GLU A 407 -5.26 -18.43 -10.62
C GLU A 407 -4.63 -18.58 -9.23
N GLY A 408 -4.86 -19.71 -8.55
CA GLY A 408 -4.29 -20.05 -7.24
C GLY A 408 -2.86 -20.62 -7.29
N LYS A 409 -2.27 -20.81 -8.47
CA LYS A 409 -0.92 -21.34 -8.69
C LYS A 409 0.09 -20.20 -8.83
N VAL A 410 1.15 -20.23 -8.04
CA VAL A 410 2.26 -19.29 -8.09
C VAL A 410 3.57 -20.04 -8.16
N LEU A 411 4.37 -19.75 -9.18
CA LEU A 411 5.79 -20.02 -9.21
C LEU A 411 6.52 -18.71 -8.91
N ALA A 412 7.16 -18.63 -7.75
CA ALA A 412 7.92 -17.47 -7.31
C ALA A 412 9.42 -17.80 -7.22
N PHE A 413 10.24 -16.78 -7.43
CA PHE A 413 11.68 -16.89 -7.48
C PHE A 413 12.31 -15.65 -6.84
N TYR A 414 13.40 -15.87 -6.11
CA TYR A 414 14.16 -14.81 -5.46
C TYR A 414 15.57 -14.83 -5.99
N ASP A 415 16.00 -13.69 -6.54
CA ASP A 415 17.41 -13.43 -6.78
C ASP A 415 17.95 -12.47 -5.72
N PHE A 416 19.18 -12.74 -5.31
CA PHE A 416 19.94 -11.87 -4.43
C PHE A 416 21.05 -11.25 -5.29
N GLY A 417 20.92 -9.97 -5.61
CA GLY A 417 21.95 -9.17 -6.27
C GLY A 417 22.90 -8.54 -5.25
N GLU A 418 23.74 -7.61 -5.71
CA GLU A 418 24.76 -6.96 -4.90
C GLU A 418 24.18 -6.40 -3.59
N PHE A 419 24.61 -6.98 -2.46
CA PHE A 419 24.35 -6.40 -1.15
C PHE A 419 25.26 -5.19 -0.96
N GLY A 420 24.72 -4.14 -0.32
CA GLY A 420 25.50 -2.96 0.03
C GLY A 420 26.68 -3.27 0.96
N PRO A 421 27.50 -2.26 1.34
CA PRO A 421 28.72 -2.44 2.13
C PRO A 421 28.42 -2.70 3.62
N GLU A 422 27.40 -3.46 3.96
CA GLU A 422 27.08 -3.81 5.33
C GLU A 422 27.31 -5.31 5.55
N GLU A 423 27.92 -5.64 6.69
CA GLU A 423 28.10 -7.03 7.09
C GLU A 423 26.76 -7.71 7.39
N ARG A 424 26.66 -8.98 6.98
CA ARG A 424 25.47 -9.81 7.15
C ARG A 424 25.84 -11.12 7.83
N SER A 425 25.11 -11.45 8.88
CA SER A 425 25.19 -12.74 9.59
C SER A 425 23.98 -13.63 9.30
N ALA A 426 22.85 -13.06 8.87
CA ALA A 426 21.66 -13.81 8.48
C ALA A 426 20.86 -13.14 7.36
N VAL A 427 20.39 -13.94 6.39
CA VAL A 427 19.42 -13.53 5.37
C VAL A 427 18.36 -14.63 5.28
N SER A 428 17.08 -14.26 5.35
CA SER A 428 15.98 -15.23 5.26
C SER A 428 14.81 -14.68 4.47
N VAL A 429 14.16 -15.55 3.69
CA VAL A 429 12.84 -15.31 3.12
C VAL A 429 11.81 -15.86 4.11
N ARG A 430 10.75 -15.09 4.38
CA ARG A 430 9.69 -15.49 5.30
C ARG A 430 8.32 -15.36 4.65
N LEU A 431 7.49 -16.38 4.81
CA LEU A 431 6.04 -16.27 4.63
C LEU A 431 5.41 -16.24 6.03
N VAL A 432 4.77 -15.13 6.35
CA VAL A 432 4.13 -14.90 7.65
C VAL A 432 2.64 -15.12 7.48
N CYS A 433 2.09 -16.08 8.22
CA CYS A 433 0.66 -16.35 8.29
C CYS A 433 0.08 -15.74 9.57
N GLU A 434 -0.80 -14.76 9.41
CA GLU A 434 -1.57 -14.15 10.49
C GLU A 434 -2.97 -14.77 10.51
N VAL A 435 -3.28 -15.49 11.59
CA VAL A 435 -4.51 -16.29 11.76
C VAL A 435 -5.06 -16.13 13.17
N SER A 436 -6.36 -16.32 13.33
CA SER A 436 -7.05 -16.37 14.62
C SER A 436 -7.18 -17.79 15.18
N GLN A 437 -7.00 -18.82 14.34
CA GLN A 437 -7.13 -20.22 14.71
C GLN A 437 -5.83 -21.00 14.47
N PRO A 438 -5.58 -22.08 15.24
CA PRO A 438 -4.50 -23.01 14.93
C PRO A 438 -4.66 -23.61 13.54
N LEU A 439 -3.53 -23.81 12.86
CA LEU A 439 -3.47 -24.37 11.51
C LEU A 439 -3.11 -25.85 11.54
N ASP A 440 -3.72 -26.62 10.66
CA ASP A 440 -3.32 -28.00 10.41
C ASP A 440 -2.15 -28.02 9.42
N LEU A 441 -1.00 -28.56 9.86
CA LEU A 441 0.25 -28.62 9.12
C LEU A 441 0.59 -30.07 8.74
N LEU A 442 0.58 -30.39 7.46
CA LEU A 442 0.94 -31.71 6.97
C LEU A 442 2.25 -31.63 6.19
N VAL A 443 3.19 -32.53 6.48
CA VAL A 443 4.41 -32.72 5.69
C VAL A 443 4.34 -34.10 5.05
N ASP A 444 4.34 -34.15 3.72
CA ASP A 444 4.14 -35.37 2.92
C ASP A 444 2.86 -36.15 3.33
N GLY A 445 1.81 -35.40 3.67
CA GLY A 445 0.52 -35.96 4.09
C GLY A 445 0.47 -36.41 5.55
N GLU A 446 1.57 -36.33 6.30
CA GLU A 446 1.59 -36.63 7.74
C GLU A 446 1.38 -35.36 8.57
N MET A 447 0.41 -35.42 9.48
CA MET A 447 0.14 -34.34 10.42
C MET A 447 1.33 -34.12 11.38
N LYS A 448 1.85 -32.90 11.44
CA LYS A 448 2.97 -32.51 12.31
C LYS A 448 2.52 -31.59 13.45
N THR A 449 2.91 -31.93 14.67
CA THR A 449 2.65 -31.11 15.87
C THR A 449 3.96 -30.63 16.47
N GLY A 450 4.02 -29.40 16.96
CA GLY A 450 5.20 -28.82 17.60
C GLY A 450 5.76 -27.61 16.82
N SER A 451 6.76 -26.97 17.39
CA SER A 451 7.46 -25.81 16.82
C SER A 451 8.91 -25.85 17.33
N PRO A 452 9.93 -25.77 16.46
CA PRO A 452 9.83 -25.67 15.00
C PRO A 452 9.51 -27.01 14.30
N ILE A 453 8.98 -26.95 13.07
CA ILE A 453 8.86 -28.09 12.15
C ILE A 453 9.81 -27.88 10.98
N SER A 454 10.72 -28.82 10.78
CA SER A 454 11.63 -28.88 9.64
C SER A 454 10.96 -29.49 8.41
N VAL A 455 11.07 -28.83 7.27
CA VAL A 455 10.62 -29.30 5.96
C VAL A 455 11.81 -29.27 5.01
N GLY A 456 12.21 -30.45 4.56
CA GLY A 456 13.29 -30.62 3.61
C GLY A 456 12.94 -30.14 2.20
N GLU A 457 13.96 -30.02 1.36
CA GLU A 457 13.83 -29.72 -0.07
C GLU A 457 12.87 -30.69 -0.75
N ASP A 458 12.03 -30.18 -1.65
CA ASP A 458 11.01 -30.91 -2.40
C ASP A 458 9.90 -31.60 -1.58
N GLN A 459 9.96 -31.61 -0.25
CA GLN A 459 8.86 -32.12 0.59
C GLN A 459 7.60 -31.24 0.46
N ASN A 460 6.45 -31.90 0.56
CA ASN A 460 5.15 -31.25 0.44
C ASN A 460 4.70 -30.71 1.79
N LEU A 461 4.72 -29.39 1.97
CA LEU A 461 4.04 -28.74 3.09
C LEU A 461 2.60 -28.40 2.68
N GLN A 462 1.63 -28.80 3.50
CA GLN A 462 0.25 -28.37 3.38
C GLN A 462 -0.16 -27.63 4.64
N ILE A 463 -0.77 -26.46 4.45
CA ILE A 463 -1.44 -25.70 5.50
C ILE A 463 -2.93 -25.78 5.21
N VAL A 464 -3.72 -26.33 6.14
CA VAL A 464 -5.17 -26.38 6.02
C VAL A 464 -5.77 -25.42 7.05
N SER A 465 -6.60 -24.49 6.55
CA SER A 465 -7.35 -23.53 7.36
C SER A 465 -8.74 -23.36 6.79
N GLY A 466 -9.73 -23.86 7.53
CA GLY A 466 -11.12 -23.85 7.10
C GLY A 466 -11.31 -24.47 5.71
N ASN A 467 -11.75 -23.65 4.76
CA ASN A 467 -12.07 -24.08 3.40
C ASN A 467 -10.92 -23.89 2.40
N VAL A 468 -9.73 -23.56 2.88
CA VAL A 468 -8.55 -23.31 2.07
C VAL A 468 -7.45 -24.28 2.48
N ARG A 469 -6.78 -24.84 1.46
CA ARG A 469 -5.58 -25.65 1.60
C ARG A 469 -4.48 -24.99 0.77
N ILE A 470 -3.42 -24.58 1.45
CA ILE A 470 -2.24 -23.99 0.83
C ILE A 470 -1.21 -25.11 0.72
N HIS A 471 -0.86 -25.48 -0.51
CA HIS A 471 0.21 -26.41 -0.80
C HIS A 471 1.48 -25.62 -1.16
N LEU A 472 2.58 -25.96 -0.49
CA LEU A 472 3.87 -25.30 -0.61
C LEU A 472 4.95 -26.35 -0.85
N ARG A 473 5.79 -26.08 -1.84
CA ARG A 473 7.07 -26.77 -2.05
C ARG A 473 8.12 -25.72 -2.29
N PHE A 474 9.36 -26.05 -1.96
CA PHE A 474 10.47 -25.21 -2.33
C PHE A 474 11.62 -26.02 -2.93
N ARG A 475 12.39 -25.33 -3.75
CA ARG A 475 13.65 -25.82 -4.29
C ARG A 475 14.66 -24.70 -4.21
N ALA A 476 15.85 -25.01 -3.71
CA ALA A 476 16.90 -24.02 -3.54
C ALA A 476 18.19 -24.54 -4.17
N VAL A 477 18.97 -23.64 -4.76
CA VAL A 477 20.35 -23.94 -5.12
C VAL A 477 21.27 -23.50 -4.00
N ASP A 478 22.31 -24.31 -3.77
CA ASP A 478 23.33 -24.15 -2.74
C ASP A 478 23.77 -22.68 -2.57
N PHE A 479 23.40 -22.06 -1.45
CA PHE A 479 23.75 -20.67 -1.14
C PHE A 479 25.04 -20.68 -0.34
N LEU A 480 26.17 -20.47 -1.02
CA LEU A 480 27.50 -20.36 -0.39
C LEU A 480 27.91 -21.58 0.45
N GLY A 481 27.53 -22.79 0.02
CA GLY A 481 27.84 -24.05 0.70
C GLY A 481 26.82 -24.46 1.76
N ALA A 482 25.75 -23.68 1.95
CA ALA A 482 24.63 -24.01 2.82
C ALA A 482 23.46 -24.55 2.00
N LYS A 483 22.86 -25.65 2.47
CA LYS A 483 21.59 -26.15 1.95
C LYS A 483 20.44 -25.47 2.69
N PRO A 484 19.61 -24.65 2.03
CA PRO A 484 18.47 -24.02 2.67
C PRO A 484 17.46 -25.06 3.17
N GLU A 485 16.88 -24.80 4.33
CA GLU A 485 15.83 -25.61 4.93
C GLU A 485 14.63 -24.71 5.23
N LEU A 486 13.42 -25.20 4.98
CA LEU A 486 12.19 -24.51 5.38
C LEU A 486 11.86 -24.92 6.81
N VAL A 487 11.81 -23.94 7.70
CA VAL A 487 11.48 -24.11 9.11
C VAL A 487 10.17 -23.40 9.41
N VAL A 488 9.19 -24.15 9.88
CA VAL A 488 7.89 -23.60 10.31
C VAL A 488 7.95 -23.33 11.81
N HIS A 489 7.80 -22.07 12.17
CA HIS A 489 7.67 -21.61 13.55
C HIS A 489 6.20 -21.30 13.84
N SER A 490 5.72 -21.65 15.03
CA SER A 490 4.42 -21.22 15.56
C SER A 490 4.58 -20.54 16.91
N ASP A 491 3.83 -19.45 17.12
CA ASP A 491 3.88 -18.61 18.32
C ASP A 491 2.50 -18.36 18.97
N GLY A 492 1.49 -19.15 18.60
CA GLY A 492 0.12 -19.03 19.12
C GLY A 492 -0.71 -17.89 18.50
N SER A 493 -0.07 -16.93 17.84
CA SER A 493 -0.71 -15.87 17.03
C SER A 493 -0.64 -16.12 15.52
N GLY A 494 0.11 -17.15 15.11
CA GLY A 494 0.19 -17.57 13.72
C GLY A 494 1.28 -18.60 13.47
N ILE A 495 1.70 -18.67 12.21
CA ILE A 495 2.89 -19.41 11.81
C ILE A 495 3.79 -18.54 10.93
N THR A 496 5.10 -18.73 11.06
CA THR A 496 6.09 -18.17 10.16
C THR A 496 6.84 -19.30 9.49
N LEU A 497 6.79 -19.32 8.16
CA LEU A 497 7.58 -20.21 7.32
C LEU A 497 8.87 -19.47 6.99
N GLN A 498 9.96 -19.86 7.63
CA GLN A 498 11.27 -19.22 7.46
C GLN A 498 12.18 -20.11 6.63
N ILE A 499 12.80 -19.52 5.63
CA ILE A 499 13.80 -20.17 4.78
C ILE A 499 15.09 -19.40 4.97
N ASP A 500 16.03 -20.01 5.70
CA ASP A 500 17.33 -19.43 5.96
C ASP A 500 18.19 -19.55 4.69
N VAL A 501 18.43 -18.41 4.05
CA VAL A 501 19.26 -18.31 2.84
C VAL A 501 20.74 -18.27 3.25
N TYR A 502 21.05 -17.49 4.29
CA TYR A 502 22.37 -17.48 4.92
C TYR A 502 22.24 -17.41 6.42
N LYS A 503 23.09 -18.16 7.13
CA LYS A 503 23.23 -18.12 8.58
C LYS A 503 24.66 -18.49 8.97
N GLY A 504 25.47 -17.48 9.29
CA GLY A 504 26.90 -17.67 9.57
C GLY A 504 27.55 -16.44 10.16
N ASP A 505 28.89 -16.41 10.15
CA ASP A 505 29.65 -15.26 10.64
C ASP A 505 29.32 -14.00 9.81
N PRO A 506 29.26 -12.80 10.45
CA PRO A 506 29.08 -11.55 9.74
C PRO A 506 30.13 -11.39 8.63
N ARG A 507 29.68 -11.26 7.37
CA ARG A 507 30.56 -10.95 6.25
C ARG A 507 29.86 -10.19 5.14
N PHE A 508 30.67 -9.67 4.21
CA PHE A 508 30.20 -9.10 2.96
C PHE A 508 30.05 -10.22 1.92
N PHE A 509 29.04 -10.11 1.08
CA PHE A 509 28.87 -10.97 -0.08
C PHE A 509 29.19 -10.20 -1.34
N THR A 510 30.03 -10.75 -2.20
CA THR A 510 30.27 -10.16 -3.51
C THR A 510 29.11 -10.46 -4.45
N ARG A 511 28.99 -9.70 -5.54
CA ARG A 511 28.01 -9.98 -6.59
C ARG A 511 28.17 -11.40 -7.15
N ASP A 512 29.41 -11.81 -7.45
CA ASP A 512 29.72 -13.15 -7.98
C ASP A 512 29.29 -14.29 -7.03
N GLU A 513 29.35 -14.07 -5.72
CA GLU A 513 28.91 -15.03 -4.70
C GLU A 513 27.38 -15.21 -4.69
N LEU A 514 26.63 -14.19 -5.10
CA LEU A 514 25.17 -14.14 -5.04
C LEU A 514 24.50 -14.42 -6.38
N GLU A 515 25.20 -14.24 -7.50
CA GLU A 515 24.67 -14.51 -8.85
C GLU A 515 24.29 -15.99 -9.07
N ILE A 516 24.88 -16.90 -8.30
CA ILE A 516 24.60 -18.35 -8.38
C ILE A 516 23.58 -18.84 -7.35
N SER A 517 23.01 -17.91 -6.58
CA SER A 517 22.24 -18.21 -5.38
C SER A 517 20.77 -17.87 -5.58
N TYR A 518 19.94 -18.90 -5.72
CA TYR A 518 18.51 -18.69 -5.94
C TYR A 518 17.62 -19.68 -5.20
N PHE A 519 16.39 -19.24 -5.01
CA PHE A 519 15.35 -19.98 -4.32
C PHE A 519 14.04 -19.88 -5.10
N ALA A 520 13.45 -21.03 -5.41
CA ALA A 520 12.15 -21.16 -6.06
C ALA A 520 11.11 -21.66 -5.05
N LEU A 521 10.00 -20.94 -4.97
CA LEU A 521 8.82 -21.28 -4.16
C LEU A 521 7.67 -21.62 -5.08
N LEU A 522 7.06 -22.78 -4.85
CA LEU A 522 5.83 -23.19 -5.49
C LEU A 522 4.71 -23.08 -4.46
N LEU A 523 3.63 -22.41 -4.83
CA LEU A 523 2.47 -22.24 -3.99
C LEU A 523 1.21 -22.53 -4.80
N HIS A 524 0.37 -23.44 -4.32
CA HIS A 524 -0.95 -23.72 -4.88
C HIS A 524 -2.02 -23.55 -3.80
N VAL A 525 -2.94 -22.62 -4.01
CA VAL A 525 -4.12 -22.43 -3.15
C VAL A 525 -5.28 -23.24 -3.70
N HIS A 526 -5.70 -24.25 -2.95
CA HIS A 526 -6.90 -25.03 -3.22
C HIS A 526 -8.05 -24.58 -2.34
N GLN A 527 -9.25 -24.72 -2.88
CA GLN A 527 -10.49 -24.48 -2.15
C GLN A 527 -11.23 -25.79 -2.01
N ALA A 528 -11.83 -25.98 -0.83
CA ALA A 528 -12.79 -27.06 -0.66
C ALA A 528 -13.99 -26.83 -1.59
N ASP A 529 -14.66 -27.90 -2.01
CA ASP A 529 -15.93 -27.82 -2.73
C ASP A 529 -17.08 -27.44 -1.77
N GLN A 530 -18.33 -27.55 -2.25
CA GLN A 530 -19.51 -27.29 -1.41
C GLN A 530 -19.72 -28.35 -0.31
N GLN A 531 -19.09 -29.51 -0.43
CA GLN A 531 -19.17 -30.63 0.53
C GLN A 531 -17.99 -30.62 1.51
N GLY A 532 -17.05 -29.67 1.37
CA GLY A 532 -15.87 -29.56 2.22
C GLY A 532 -14.69 -30.41 1.76
N ALA A 533 -14.76 -31.03 0.58
CA ALA A 533 -13.68 -31.85 0.03
C ALA A 533 -12.72 -31.00 -0.80
N PHE A 534 -11.42 -31.20 -0.59
CA PHE A 534 -10.39 -30.60 -1.42
C PHE A 534 -10.11 -31.47 -2.66
N PRO A 535 -9.71 -30.87 -3.79
CA PRO A 535 -9.24 -31.63 -4.94
C PRO A 535 -8.04 -32.51 -4.56
N GLU A 536 -7.84 -33.60 -5.31
CA GLU A 536 -6.61 -34.39 -5.22
C GLU A 536 -5.40 -33.53 -5.57
N LEU A 537 -4.35 -33.67 -4.78
CA LEU A 537 -3.09 -32.97 -5.01
C LEU A 537 -2.33 -33.68 -6.13
N ASN A 538 -2.00 -32.95 -7.18
CA ASN A 538 -0.98 -33.35 -8.12
C ASN A 538 0.35 -32.83 -7.58
N GLU A 539 1.34 -33.70 -7.41
CA GLU A 539 2.63 -33.29 -6.84
C GLU A 539 3.40 -32.33 -7.74
N GLY A 540 2.98 -32.16 -9.00
CA GLY A 540 3.59 -31.29 -9.99
C GLY A 540 5.04 -31.66 -10.31
N ASN A 541 5.55 -31.21 -11.45
CA ASN A 541 6.94 -31.39 -11.83
C ASN A 541 7.62 -30.03 -11.96
N LEU A 542 8.69 -29.81 -11.20
CA LEU A 542 9.56 -28.63 -11.32
C LEU A 542 10.79 -28.99 -12.14
N GLN A 543 10.97 -28.33 -13.27
CA GLN A 543 12.13 -28.43 -14.14
C GLN A 543 12.88 -27.10 -14.11
N VAL A 544 14.20 -27.18 -13.91
CA VAL A 544 15.12 -26.05 -14.09
C VAL A 544 16.03 -26.44 -15.24
N SER A 545 16.14 -25.57 -16.24
CA SER A 545 16.93 -25.81 -17.44
C SER A 545 18.05 -24.79 -17.55
N ASP A 546 19.29 -25.29 -17.47
CA ASP A 546 20.52 -24.48 -17.58
C ASP A 546 20.82 -24.02 -19.02
N HIS A 547 20.06 -24.51 -20.01
CA HIS A 547 20.30 -24.21 -21.43
C HIS A 547 19.49 -22.98 -21.91
N ASP A 548 18.33 -22.72 -21.32
CA ASP A 548 17.41 -21.65 -21.72
C ASP A 548 16.96 -20.79 -20.53
N ASP A 549 17.72 -20.83 -19.42
CA ASP A 549 17.50 -20.08 -18.18
C ASP A 549 16.02 -20.04 -17.75
N THR A 550 15.37 -21.21 -17.85
CA THR A 550 13.93 -21.36 -17.62
C THR A 550 13.66 -22.23 -16.39
N ILE A 551 12.81 -21.72 -15.51
CA ILE A 551 12.20 -22.46 -14.41
C ILE A 551 10.75 -22.76 -14.79
N ARG A 552 10.43 -24.05 -14.92
CA ARG A 552 9.13 -24.54 -15.37
C ARG A 552 8.48 -25.38 -14.28
N TRP A 553 7.28 -24.99 -13.88
CA TRP A 553 6.43 -25.82 -13.04
C TRP A 553 5.22 -26.32 -13.82
N THR A 554 5.07 -27.64 -13.93
CA THR A 554 3.91 -28.30 -14.53
C THR A 554 3.04 -28.92 -13.45
N ASP A 555 1.79 -28.49 -13.32
CA ASP A 555 0.83 -29.01 -12.35
C ASP A 555 -0.52 -29.30 -13.04
N GLY A 556 -0.80 -30.60 -13.24
CA GLY A 556 -1.93 -31.06 -14.03
C GLY A 556 -1.79 -30.66 -15.50
N GLU A 557 -2.78 -29.94 -16.01
CA GLU A 557 -2.77 -29.40 -17.39
C GLU A 557 -2.04 -28.06 -17.51
N ASP A 558 -1.70 -27.42 -16.37
CA ASP A 558 -1.08 -26.10 -16.37
C ASP A 558 0.43 -26.18 -16.32
N THR A 559 1.08 -25.31 -17.08
CA THR A 559 2.52 -25.11 -17.13
C THR A 559 2.83 -23.63 -16.93
N LEU A 560 3.57 -23.32 -15.88
CA LEU A 560 4.03 -21.99 -15.52
C LEU A 560 5.52 -21.89 -15.78
N ASP A 561 5.93 -20.97 -16.65
CA ASP A 561 7.33 -20.73 -17.00
C ASP A 561 7.77 -19.33 -16.50
N LEU A 562 8.89 -19.30 -15.79
CA LEU A 562 9.73 -18.12 -15.58
C LEU A 562 10.98 -18.24 -16.46
N ILE A 563 11.20 -17.27 -17.34
CA ILE A 563 12.30 -17.28 -18.31
C ILE A 563 13.17 -16.05 -18.05
N ASP A 564 14.47 -16.24 -17.81
CA ASP A 564 15.44 -15.15 -17.77
C ASP A 564 15.69 -14.60 -19.19
N PRO A 565 15.35 -13.34 -19.49
CA PRO A 565 15.68 -12.73 -20.76
C PRO A 565 17.17 -12.45 -20.78
N ASP A 566 17.88 -13.23 -21.59
CA ASP A 566 19.20 -12.93 -22.11
C ASP A 566 19.35 -11.41 -22.35
N GLU A 567 20.38 -10.77 -21.75
CA GLU A 567 20.56 -9.31 -21.61
C GLU A 567 20.47 -8.51 -22.93
N SER A 568 20.50 -9.19 -24.08
CA SER A 568 20.56 -8.59 -25.41
C SER A 568 19.24 -8.56 -26.20
N ALA A 569 18.16 -9.19 -25.71
CA ALA A 569 16.91 -9.32 -26.47
C ALA A 569 15.67 -9.07 -25.60
N SER A 570 15.37 -7.79 -25.39
CA SER A 570 14.19 -7.26 -24.67
C SER A 570 14.33 -7.30 -23.13
N PRO A 571 14.14 -6.17 -22.41
CA PRO A 571 14.34 -6.09 -20.94
C PRO A 571 13.23 -6.80 -20.12
N TRP A 572 12.48 -7.72 -20.72
CA TRP A 572 11.28 -8.32 -20.17
C TRP A 572 11.45 -9.81 -19.96
N PHE A 573 11.29 -10.27 -18.72
CA PHE A 573 11.13 -11.69 -18.46
C PHE A 573 9.79 -12.12 -19.08
N THR A 574 9.86 -13.00 -20.08
CA THR A 574 8.65 -13.62 -20.63
C THR A 574 8.15 -14.69 -19.68
N SER A 575 7.25 -14.33 -18.77
CA SER A 575 6.43 -15.35 -18.10
C SER A 575 5.48 -15.97 -19.12
N ARG A 576 5.29 -17.29 -19.04
CA ARG A 576 4.32 -17.99 -19.89
C ARG A 576 3.42 -18.87 -19.06
N ILE A 577 2.16 -18.94 -19.49
CA ILE A 577 1.17 -19.90 -19.00
C ILE A 577 0.79 -20.76 -20.20
N ASN A 578 0.99 -22.07 -20.09
CA ASN A 578 0.67 -23.04 -21.15
C ASN A 578 1.33 -22.67 -22.49
N GLY A 579 2.59 -22.23 -22.43
CA GLY A 579 3.38 -21.79 -23.59
C GLY A 579 3.02 -20.41 -24.16
N SER A 580 1.97 -19.75 -23.64
CA SER A 580 1.54 -18.42 -24.08
C SER A 580 2.14 -17.32 -23.21
N PRO A 581 2.73 -16.25 -23.77
CA PRO A 581 3.19 -15.11 -22.99
C PRO A 581 2.06 -14.52 -22.15
N VAL A 582 2.34 -14.20 -20.89
CA VAL A 582 1.39 -13.47 -20.05
C VAL A 582 1.30 -12.04 -20.59
N ARG A 583 0.25 -11.75 -21.36
CA ARG A 583 0.02 -10.42 -21.91
C ARG A 583 -0.73 -9.55 -20.91
N ALA A 584 -0.16 -8.40 -20.59
CA ALA A 584 -0.87 -7.34 -19.90
C ALA A 584 -2.09 -6.91 -20.70
N ARG A 585 -3.26 -6.85 -20.05
CA ARG A 585 -4.37 -6.02 -20.51
C ARG A 585 -4.53 -4.92 -19.49
N CYS A 586 -4.50 -3.66 -19.93
CA CYS A 586 -4.88 -2.55 -19.09
C CYS A 586 -6.34 -2.76 -18.67
N TYR A 587 -6.61 -2.75 -17.37
CA TYR A 587 -7.93 -3.06 -16.82
C TYR A 587 -9.01 -2.03 -17.22
N PHE A 588 -8.58 -0.86 -17.67
CA PHE A 588 -9.45 0.21 -18.13
C PHE A 588 -9.10 0.55 -19.58
N GLU A 589 -9.98 0.17 -20.50
CA GLU A 589 -9.94 0.67 -21.88
C GLU A 589 -10.45 2.12 -21.87
N GLY A 590 -9.54 3.10 -21.96
CA GLY A 590 -9.88 4.51 -22.08
C GLY A 590 -8.88 5.44 -21.37
N ASN A 591 -8.51 6.53 -22.07
CA ASN A 591 -7.74 7.63 -21.47
C ASN A 591 -8.61 8.33 -20.40
N LEU A 592 -8.00 8.63 -19.24
CA LEU A 592 -8.54 9.55 -18.23
C LEU A 592 -8.78 10.92 -18.82
#